data_AF-A0A402AJM2-F1
#
_entry.id   AF-A0A402AJM2-F1
#
_cell.length_a   1.000
_cell.length_b   1.000
_cell.length_c   1.000
_cell.angle_alpha   90.00
_cell.angle_beta   90.00
_cell.angle_gamma   90.00
#
_symmetry.space_group_name_H-M   'P 1'
#
loop_
_entity.id
_entity.type
_entity.pdbx_description
1 polymer ?
#
loop_
_entity_poly.entity_id
_entity_poly.type
_entity_poly.pdbx_seq_one_letter_code
_entity_poly.pdbx_strand_id
1 'polypeptide(L)'
;MIDDKMHVALLPIVEGEQVQSEAIKLIEEKEQVNATSITLKCGDSFLLLDVCGDLLSTRQEMGLFRHGTRFLRTCNLFLEGKKLVALSHQTSQMSDACHIDLTNMPLQLTADTLLEQGVVHVDRFIDLEQDYLKQTFTITNFHTTDLSLTLSLAVGADYCDMFEVRGTVREQRGVQQPVKIGQNGMQLSYQGLDQVMRSTAIQASPSPSSVQADQLDWKLQLKRGEPVEITLLLHLDESSQEKLATAQAATLWRETEHPTIETDHPFFNRLLERGIQDLMMLSTMTPYGYYPYAGIPWFNCPFGRDGLIAALEFLPLYPQVARGTLALLAAYQGTKIDAFTDEEPGKILHEFRKGEMAACREIPYIPYYGTIDATPLFLILFEAYMRWTNDTVFLDQHWSNIQAAIDWMTNYGDRDGDSFLEYRRAAKTGLGNQCWKDAWDSMSHSDGRLADAPLAVCEVQGYAYAAYRAGSYLARRTNRQEMSQDWDQKAETLQKNFLEHYWWEAEQSLYMALAENKEPCAVVSSNAGQCLWSGILPDDKARQVIERPDAQGYV
;
A
#
# COMPACT_ATOMS: atom_id res chain seq x y z
N MET A 1 5.81 7.37 -34.95
CA MET A 1 6.90 7.23 -35.94
C MET A 1 8.03 8.16 -35.54
N ILE A 2 9.10 7.60 -35.00
CA ILE A 2 10.52 7.79 -35.34
C ILE A 2 11.27 7.04 -34.22
N ASP A 3 11.80 5.89 -34.60
CA ASP A 3 12.87 5.15 -33.93
C ASP A 3 14.09 6.06 -33.76
N ASP A 4 14.82 5.94 -32.64
CA ASP A 4 16.28 5.85 -32.76
C ASP A 4 16.90 5.19 -31.52
N LYS A 5 17.55 4.05 -31.78
CA LYS A 5 18.38 3.29 -30.85
C LYS A 5 19.74 3.97 -30.74
N MET A 6 20.16 4.37 -29.54
CA MET A 6 21.57 4.67 -29.27
C MET A 6 22.19 3.61 -28.37
N HIS A 7 23.05 2.81 -28.98
CA HIS A 7 24.06 2.00 -28.31
C HIS A 7 25.09 2.93 -27.64
N VAL A 8 25.28 2.78 -26.32
CA VAL A 8 26.41 3.39 -25.60
C VAL A 8 27.49 2.34 -25.43
N ALA A 9 28.67 2.63 -25.99
CA ALA A 9 29.86 1.80 -25.98
C ALA A 9 30.54 1.82 -24.60
N LEU A 10 30.91 0.65 -24.10
CA LEU A 10 31.80 0.47 -22.95
C LEU A 10 33.25 0.68 -23.40
N LEU A 11 33.99 1.56 -22.71
CA LEU A 11 35.43 1.73 -22.87
C LEU A 11 36.20 0.69 -22.02
N PRO A 12 37.33 0.16 -22.51
CA PRO A 12 38.07 -0.90 -21.83
C PRO A 12 38.93 -0.33 -20.69
N ILE A 13 38.89 -1.00 -19.54
CA ILE A 13 39.78 -0.74 -18.40
C ILE A 13 41.00 -1.68 -18.52
N VAL A 14 42.17 -1.10 -18.31
CA VAL A 14 43.50 -1.70 -18.38
C VAL A 14 43.68 -2.77 -17.29
N GLU A 15 44.15 -3.95 -17.70
CA GLU A 15 44.46 -5.10 -16.83
C GLU A 15 45.65 -4.80 -15.89
N GLY A 16 45.44 -5.04 -14.59
CA GLY A 16 46.49 -5.22 -13.61
C GLY A 16 46.24 -6.56 -12.90
N GLU A 17 47.23 -7.45 -12.94
CA GLU A 17 47.18 -8.81 -12.40
C GLU A 17 46.82 -8.82 -10.90
N GLN A 18 45.63 -9.34 -10.59
CA GLN A 18 45.27 -9.85 -9.26
C GLN A 18 44.58 -11.21 -9.42
N VAL A 19 45.01 -12.15 -8.58
CA VAL A 19 44.59 -13.56 -8.53
C VAL A 19 43.06 -13.67 -8.54
N GLN A 20 42.49 -14.07 -9.69
CA GLN A 20 41.05 -14.26 -9.85
C GLN A 20 40.61 -15.54 -9.15
N SER A 21 39.71 -15.42 -8.17
CA SER A 21 38.77 -16.52 -7.91
C SER A 21 37.80 -16.57 -9.08
N GLU A 22 37.77 -17.68 -9.83
CA GLU A 22 36.81 -17.86 -10.93
C GLU A 22 35.38 -17.75 -10.37
N ALA A 23 34.70 -16.64 -10.67
CA ALA A 23 33.31 -16.41 -10.33
C ALA A 23 32.41 -17.30 -11.21
N ILE A 24 31.41 -17.94 -10.61
CA ILE A 24 30.46 -18.76 -11.38
C ILE A 24 29.53 -17.83 -12.17
N LYS A 25 29.43 -18.09 -13.48
CA LYS A 25 28.53 -17.34 -14.37
C LYS A 25 27.07 -17.72 -14.09
N LEU A 26 26.28 -16.74 -13.67
CA LEU A 26 24.83 -16.89 -13.49
C LEU A 26 24.10 -16.83 -14.84
N ILE A 27 23.11 -17.70 -15.05
CA ILE A 27 22.32 -17.77 -16.29
C ILE A 27 20.87 -17.42 -16.00
N GLU A 28 20.41 -16.25 -16.45
CA GLU A 28 19.00 -15.86 -16.47
C GLU A 28 18.38 -16.18 -17.85
N GLU A 29 17.55 -17.21 -17.94
CA GLU A 29 16.75 -17.50 -19.14
C GLU A 29 15.43 -16.70 -19.14
N LYS A 30 14.93 -16.34 -20.33
CA LYS A 30 13.62 -15.67 -20.49
C LYS A 30 12.49 -16.66 -20.27
N GLU A 31 11.96 -16.73 -19.05
CA GLU A 31 10.85 -17.63 -18.70
C GLU A 31 9.46 -17.05 -18.99
N GLN A 32 8.52 -17.96 -19.27
CA GLN A 32 7.08 -17.69 -19.31
C GLN A 32 6.58 -17.36 -17.90
N VAL A 33 6.01 -16.16 -17.77
CA VAL A 33 5.53 -15.58 -16.51
C VAL A 33 4.33 -16.38 -16.00
N ASN A 34 4.52 -17.18 -14.95
CA ASN A 34 3.40 -17.60 -14.12
C ASN A 34 2.93 -16.38 -13.31
N ALA A 35 1.63 -16.11 -13.31
CA ALA A 35 1.03 -14.90 -12.75
C ALA A 35 1.08 -14.80 -11.21
N THR A 36 1.56 -15.84 -10.53
CA THR A 36 1.55 -15.93 -9.06
C THR A 36 2.78 -15.23 -8.47
N SER A 37 2.57 -14.35 -7.50
CA SER A 37 3.62 -13.71 -6.69
C SER A 37 3.41 -13.95 -5.21
N ILE A 38 4.49 -13.98 -4.45
CA ILE A 38 4.48 -14.01 -2.99
C ILE A 38 4.59 -12.57 -2.49
N THR A 39 3.65 -12.16 -1.64
CA THR A 39 3.62 -10.83 -1.01
C THR A 39 3.82 -10.97 0.48
N LEU A 40 4.82 -10.28 1.04
CA LEU A 40 5.01 -10.14 2.48
C LEU A 40 4.93 -8.67 2.91
N LYS A 41 4.42 -8.40 4.11
CA LYS A 41 4.36 -7.05 4.71
C LYS A 41 4.62 -7.11 6.21
N CYS A 42 5.46 -6.21 6.69
CA CYS A 42 5.60 -5.91 8.11
C CYS A 42 5.77 -4.39 8.30
N GLY A 43 4.78 -3.76 8.95
CA GLY A 43 4.74 -2.31 9.14
C GLY A 43 4.86 -1.52 7.83
N ASP A 44 5.84 -0.63 7.76
CA ASP A 44 6.14 0.20 6.58
C ASP A 44 6.93 -0.53 5.48
N SER A 45 7.33 -1.79 5.71
CA SER A 45 8.11 -2.60 4.78
C SER A 45 7.24 -3.67 4.11
N PHE A 46 7.49 -3.92 2.84
CA PHE A 46 6.87 -5.01 2.11
C PHE A 46 7.80 -5.60 1.06
N LEU A 47 7.55 -6.85 0.68
CA LEU A 47 8.38 -7.63 -0.23
C LEU A 47 7.48 -8.34 -1.24
N LEU A 48 7.80 -8.18 -2.52
CA LEU A 48 7.10 -8.85 -3.63
C LEU A 48 8.08 -9.72 -4.42
N LEU A 49 7.85 -11.03 -4.40
CA LEU A 49 8.71 -12.08 -4.95
C LEU A 49 7.96 -12.93 -5.96
N ASP A 50 8.69 -13.67 -6.79
CA ASP A 50 8.12 -14.80 -7.51
C ASP A 50 7.91 -16.02 -6.58
N VAL A 51 7.42 -17.12 -7.14
CA VAL A 51 7.17 -18.36 -6.37
C VAL A 51 8.44 -19.09 -5.92
N CYS A 52 9.61 -18.72 -6.45
CA CYS A 52 10.92 -19.23 -6.00
C CYS A 52 11.54 -18.36 -4.90
N GLY A 53 10.89 -17.24 -4.56
CA GLY A 53 11.39 -16.25 -3.63
C GLY A 53 12.39 -15.28 -4.25
N ASP A 54 12.48 -15.22 -5.58
CA ASP A 54 13.41 -14.38 -6.33
C ASP A 54 12.77 -13.05 -6.79
N LEU A 55 13.62 -12.08 -7.08
CA LEU A 55 13.27 -10.77 -7.62
C LEU A 55 13.57 -10.72 -9.12
N LEU A 56 12.56 -11.00 -9.94
CA LEU A 56 12.71 -11.09 -11.38
C LEU A 56 12.88 -9.72 -12.04
N SER A 57 13.97 -9.56 -12.80
CA SER A 57 14.27 -8.33 -13.54
C SER A 57 13.20 -7.97 -14.58
N THR A 58 12.42 -8.94 -15.05
CA THR A 58 11.31 -8.78 -16.00
C THR A 58 10.04 -8.17 -15.40
N ARG A 59 9.88 -8.23 -14.07
CA ARG A 59 8.72 -7.67 -13.35
C ARG A 59 9.14 -6.42 -12.58
N GLN A 60 8.73 -5.25 -13.08
CA GLN A 60 9.19 -3.97 -12.54
C GLN A 60 8.73 -3.71 -11.11
N GLU A 61 7.59 -4.25 -10.71
CA GLU A 61 6.97 -4.11 -9.40
C GLU A 61 7.66 -4.91 -8.27
N MET A 62 8.46 -5.92 -8.61
CA MET A 62 9.16 -6.75 -7.61
C MET A 62 10.25 -5.97 -6.88
N GLY A 63 10.39 -6.26 -5.60
CA GLY A 63 11.43 -5.69 -4.75
C GLY A 63 11.13 -5.79 -3.26
N LEU A 64 12.13 -5.44 -2.46
CA LEU A 64 11.97 -5.11 -1.04
C LEU A 64 11.81 -3.60 -0.93
N PHE A 65 10.71 -3.15 -0.33
CA PHE A 65 10.35 -1.75 -0.22
C PHE A 65 10.20 -1.33 1.24
N ARG A 66 10.57 -0.08 1.53
CA ARG A 66 10.33 0.58 2.81
C ARG A 66 10.12 2.07 2.57
N HIS A 67 9.12 2.65 3.23
CA HIS A 67 8.81 4.09 3.14
C HIS A 67 8.70 4.63 1.70
N GLY A 68 8.18 3.81 0.78
CA GLY A 68 8.01 4.19 -0.63
C GLY A 68 9.30 4.13 -1.48
N THR A 69 10.40 3.56 -0.97
CA THR A 69 11.65 3.36 -1.71
C THR A 69 11.95 1.87 -1.85
N ARG A 70 12.47 1.43 -3.01
CA ARG A 70 12.91 0.05 -3.25
C ARG A 70 14.35 -0.19 -2.80
N PHE A 71 14.52 -0.88 -1.68
CA PHE A 71 15.83 -1.23 -1.11
C PHE A 71 16.52 -2.40 -1.80
N LEU A 72 15.78 -3.30 -2.46
CA LEU A 72 16.34 -4.37 -3.28
C LEU A 72 15.58 -4.52 -4.58
N ARG A 73 16.33 -4.58 -5.68
CA ARG A 73 15.86 -4.91 -7.03
C ARG A 73 16.16 -6.36 -7.40
N THR A 74 17.21 -6.94 -6.85
CA THR A 74 17.67 -8.29 -7.15
C THR A 74 18.01 -9.02 -5.85
N CYS A 75 17.54 -10.26 -5.69
CA CYS A 75 17.85 -11.14 -4.57
C CYS A 75 17.56 -12.59 -5.01
N ASN A 76 18.35 -13.08 -5.96
CA ASN A 76 18.04 -14.26 -6.76
C ASN A 76 19.00 -15.41 -6.42
N LEU A 77 18.44 -16.60 -6.15
CA LEU A 77 19.19 -17.75 -5.68
C LEU A 77 19.53 -18.71 -6.83
N PHE A 78 20.79 -19.13 -6.89
CA PHE A 78 21.30 -20.04 -7.90
C PHE A 78 22.09 -21.19 -7.27
N LEU A 79 22.00 -22.37 -7.87
CA LEU A 79 22.84 -23.52 -7.55
C LEU A 79 23.63 -23.89 -8.80
N GLU A 80 24.97 -23.85 -8.70
CA GLU A 80 25.88 -24.06 -9.85
C GLU A 80 25.53 -23.17 -11.06
N GLY A 81 25.21 -21.90 -10.78
CA GLY A 81 24.86 -20.90 -11.80
C GLY A 81 23.49 -21.10 -12.47
N LYS A 82 22.71 -22.10 -12.07
CA LYS A 82 21.36 -22.38 -12.56
C LYS A 82 20.30 -21.96 -11.54
N LYS A 83 19.16 -21.48 -12.03
CA LYS A 83 17.98 -21.22 -11.19
C LYS A 83 17.44 -22.50 -10.57
N LEU A 84 16.81 -22.35 -9.41
CA LEU A 84 16.07 -23.42 -8.75
C LEU A 84 14.62 -23.48 -9.24
N VAL A 85 13.98 -24.62 -9.03
CA VAL A 85 12.58 -24.87 -9.36
C VAL A 85 11.76 -24.96 -8.07
N ALA A 86 10.67 -24.18 -7.98
CA ALA A 86 9.74 -24.26 -6.87
C ALA A 86 8.86 -25.53 -6.93
N LEU A 87 8.76 -26.22 -5.81
CA LEU A 87 7.88 -27.37 -5.58
C LEU A 87 6.60 -26.94 -4.86
N SER A 88 6.74 -26.09 -3.83
CA SER A 88 5.66 -25.54 -3.02
C SER A 88 6.08 -24.23 -2.36
N HIS A 89 5.11 -23.42 -1.96
CA HIS A 89 5.32 -22.31 -1.05
C HIS A 89 4.13 -22.19 -0.09
N GLN A 90 4.40 -21.67 1.11
CA GLN A 90 3.40 -21.37 2.12
C GLN A 90 3.73 -20.05 2.80
N THR A 91 2.76 -19.13 2.83
CA THR A 91 2.87 -17.85 3.52
C THR A 91 2.28 -17.96 4.92
N SER A 92 2.87 -17.27 5.90
CA SER A 92 2.33 -17.19 7.27
C SER A 92 0.95 -16.51 7.27
N GLN A 93 0.17 -16.69 8.33
CA GLN A 93 -1.15 -16.07 8.45
C GLN A 93 -1.10 -14.52 8.39
N MET A 94 -0.04 -13.91 8.92
CA MET A 94 0.17 -12.47 8.89
C MET A 94 0.79 -11.98 7.58
N SER A 95 1.19 -12.91 6.70
CA SER A 95 2.01 -12.61 5.52
C SER A 95 3.27 -11.81 5.85
N ASP A 96 3.91 -12.11 6.97
CA ASP A 96 5.22 -11.59 7.38
C ASP A 96 6.36 -12.57 7.07
N ALA A 97 6.05 -13.86 6.90
CA ALA A 97 7.02 -14.89 6.58
C ALA A 97 6.53 -15.84 5.47
N CYS A 98 7.46 -16.48 4.78
CA CYS A 98 7.19 -17.48 3.77
C CYS A 98 8.19 -18.63 3.82
N HIS A 99 7.67 -19.84 3.65
CA HIS A 99 8.43 -21.05 3.45
C HIS A 99 8.29 -21.51 1.99
N ILE A 100 9.41 -21.86 1.35
CA ILE A 100 9.46 -22.23 -0.07
C ILE A 100 10.33 -23.48 -0.21
N ASP A 101 9.76 -24.53 -0.80
CA ASP A 101 10.48 -25.73 -1.17
C ASP A 101 11.01 -25.60 -2.59
N LEU A 102 12.33 -25.66 -2.74
CA LEU A 102 13.03 -25.53 -4.01
C LEU A 102 13.82 -26.81 -4.34
N THR A 103 14.11 -27.02 -5.61
CA THR A 103 15.03 -28.07 -6.04
C THR A 103 15.89 -27.67 -7.25
N ASN A 104 16.98 -28.40 -7.47
CA ASN A 104 17.89 -28.18 -8.59
C ASN A 104 17.28 -28.58 -9.94
N MET A 105 17.70 -27.89 -11.00
CA MET A 105 17.58 -28.34 -12.38
C MET A 105 18.60 -29.44 -12.71
N PRO A 106 18.37 -30.27 -13.75
CA PRO A 106 19.34 -31.27 -14.14
C PRO A 106 20.63 -30.60 -14.65
N LEU A 107 21.79 -31.08 -14.19
CA LEU A 107 23.09 -30.48 -14.48
C LEU A 107 24.21 -31.53 -14.52
N GLN A 108 25.04 -31.49 -15.57
CA GLN A 108 26.26 -32.30 -15.62
C GLN A 108 27.36 -31.61 -14.79
N LEU A 109 27.70 -32.18 -13.62
CA LEU A 109 28.71 -31.60 -12.71
C LEU A 109 30.13 -31.99 -13.13
N THR A 110 30.33 -33.27 -13.46
CA THR A 110 31.60 -33.83 -13.95
C THR A 110 31.31 -34.81 -15.08
N ALA A 111 32.32 -35.39 -15.73
CA ALA A 111 32.10 -36.41 -16.77
C ALA A 111 31.29 -37.62 -16.27
N ASP A 112 31.43 -37.97 -14.98
CA ASP A 112 30.82 -39.17 -14.38
C ASP A 112 29.66 -38.86 -13.43
N THR A 113 29.35 -37.58 -13.18
CA THR A 113 28.31 -37.16 -12.23
C THR A 113 27.29 -36.26 -12.91
N LEU A 114 26.12 -36.84 -13.18
CA LEU A 114 24.92 -36.11 -13.59
C LEU A 114 24.07 -35.85 -12.34
N LEU A 115 23.82 -34.59 -12.06
CA LEU A 115 22.83 -34.19 -11.08
C LEU A 115 21.45 -34.25 -11.74
N GLU A 116 20.65 -35.25 -11.41
CA GLU A 116 19.26 -35.31 -11.86
C GLU A 116 18.43 -34.21 -11.20
N GLN A 117 17.32 -33.82 -11.82
CA GLN A 117 16.37 -32.89 -11.22
C GLN A 117 15.79 -33.50 -9.94
N GLY A 118 15.58 -32.70 -8.89
CA GLY A 118 14.92 -33.19 -7.67
C GLY A 118 15.86 -33.78 -6.62
N VAL A 119 17.17 -33.83 -6.89
CA VAL A 119 18.15 -34.54 -6.05
C VAL A 119 18.66 -33.68 -4.90
N VAL A 120 18.77 -32.37 -5.10
CA VAL A 120 19.12 -31.39 -4.07
C VAL A 120 17.86 -30.64 -3.72
N HIS A 121 17.46 -30.73 -2.46
CA HIS A 121 16.38 -29.92 -1.89
C HIS A 121 16.97 -28.68 -1.24
N VAL A 122 16.31 -27.55 -1.48
CA VAL A 122 16.65 -26.27 -0.86
C VAL A 122 15.39 -25.75 -0.19
N ASP A 123 15.39 -25.75 1.12
CA ASP A 123 14.39 -25.12 1.97
C ASP A 123 14.73 -23.64 2.10
N ARG A 124 13.88 -22.75 1.58
CA ARG A 124 14.07 -21.30 1.69
C ARG A 124 12.99 -20.73 2.61
N PHE A 125 13.43 -20.30 3.79
CA PHE A 125 12.59 -19.58 4.74
C PHE A 125 12.90 -18.08 4.67
N ILE A 126 11.88 -17.25 4.55
CA ILE A 126 11.95 -15.80 4.44
C ILE A 126 11.10 -15.20 5.57
N ASP A 127 11.66 -14.29 6.34
CA ASP A 127 11.01 -13.63 7.48
C ASP A 127 11.25 -12.12 7.37
N LEU A 128 10.17 -11.38 7.12
CA LEU A 128 10.18 -9.94 6.92
C LEU A 128 9.73 -9.22 8.19
N GLU A 129 10.61 -8.36 8.66
CA GLU A 129 10.37 -7.48 9.79
C GLU A 129 10.47 -6.03 9.32
N GLN A 130 10.18 -5.08 10.20
CA GLN A 130 10.03 -3.68 9.76
C GLN A 130 11.32 -3.08 9.18
N ASP A 131 12.49 -3.42 9.73
CA ASP A 131 13.79 -2.90 9.33
C ASP A 131 14.80 -3.99 8.94
N TYR A 132 14.41 -5.26 8.93
CA TYR A 132 15.24 -6.33 8.37
C TYR A 132 14.45 -7.40 7.62
N LEU A 133 15.14 -8.05 6.69
CA LEU A 133 14.72 -9.28 6.04
C LEU A 133 15.69 -10.38 6.44
N LYS A 134 15.19 -11.45 7.06
CA LYS A 134 15.97 -12.65 7.33
C LYS A 134 15.64 -13.70 6.28
N GLN A 135 16.66 -14.35 5.73
CA GLN A 135 16.50 -15.52 4.89
C GLN A 135 17.33 -16.67 5.44
N THR A 136 16.76 -17.85 5.49
CA THR A 136 17.47 -19.08 5.85
C THR A 136 17.35 -20.07 4.71
N PHE A 137 18.48 -20.59 4.25
CA PHE A 137 18.56 -21.63 3.23
C PHE A 137 19.04 -22.91 3.89
N THR A 138 18.25 -23.97 3.84
CA THR A 138 18.67 -25.32 4.29
C THR A 138 18.81 -26.22 3.07
N ILE A 139 20.05 -26.59 2.74
CA ILE A 139 20.37 -27.34 1.53
C ILE A 139 20.65 -28.79 1.91
N THR A 140 19.90 -29.71 1.31
CA THR A 140 20.03 -31.16 1.57
C THR A 140 20.28 -31.93 0.29
N ASN A 141 21.33 -32.75 0.29
CA ASN A 141 21.67 -33.63 -0.82
C ASN A 141 21.03 -35.02 -0.63
N PHE A 142 20.22 -35.46 -1.60
CA PHE A 142 19.64 -36.82 -1.65
C PHE A 142 20.30 -37.74 -2.69
N HIS A 143 21.34 -37.29 -3.38
CA HIS A 143 22.13 -38.10 -4.30
C HIS A 143 22.79 -39.27 -3.57
N THR A 144 23.17 -40.31 -4.31
CA THR A 144 23.86 -41.48 -3.73
C THR A 144 25.30 -41.21 -3.31
N THR A 145 25.86 -40.07 -3.71
CA THR A 145 27.24 -39.65 -3.40
C THR A 145 27.26 -38.26 -2.78
N ASP A 146 28.34 -37.94 -2.09
CA ASP A 146 28.60 -36.57 -1.63
C ASP A 146 28.80 -35.64 -2.83
N LEU A 147 28.32 -34.41 -2.71
CA LEU A 147 28.38 -33.40 -3.77
C LEU A 147 29.13 -32.17 -3.29
N SER A 148 30.06 -31.68 -4.11
CA SER A 148 30.64 -30.35 -3.97
C SER A 148 29.90 -29.40 -4.89
N LEU A 149 29.10 -28.49 -4.33
CA LEU A 149 28.28 -27.55 -5.10
C LEU A 149 28.53 -26.12 -4.64
N THR A 150 28.22 -25.15 -5.49
CA THR A 150 28.26 -23.73 -5.16
C THR A 150 26.86 -23.15 -5.17
N LEU A 151 26.47 -22.58 -4.03
CA LEU A 151 25.28 -21.76 -3.91
C LEU A 151 25.69 -20.30 -4.14
N SER A 152 24.94 -19.59 -4.97
CA SER A 152 25.19 -18.19 -5.30
C SER A 152 23.93 -17.36 -5.07
N LEU A 153 24.08 -16.21 -4.42
CA LEU A 153 23.00 -15.23 -4.25
C LEU A 153 23.37 -13.95 -4.97
N ALA A 154 22.65 -13.63 -6.04
CA ALA A 154 22.77 -12.34 -6.72
C ALA A 154 21.96 -11.28 -5.97
N VAL A 155 22.58 -10.15 -5.67
CA VAL A 155 21.97 -9.06 -4.89
C VAL A 155 22.19 -7.71 -5.58
N GLY A 156 21.17 -6.86 -5.53
CA GLY A 156 21.26 -5.54 -6.14
C GLY A 156 20.18 -4.60 -5.60
N ALA A 157 20.54 -3.33 -5.49
CA ALA A 157 19.65 -2.26 -5.05
C ALA A 157 19.66 -1.12 -6.09
N ASP A 158 18.50 -0.50 -6.29
CA ASP A 158 18.38 0.68 -7.14
C ASP A 158 17.86 1.92 -6.39
N TYR A 159 17.26 1.73 -5.21
CA TYR A 159 16.68 2.80 -4.38
C TYR A 159 15.68 3.67 -5.15
N CYS A 160 14.98 3.09 -6.13
CA CYS A 160 13.95 3.79 -6.88
C CYS A 160 12.77 4.15 -5.96
N ASP A 161 12.23 5.35 -6.13
CA ASP A 161 10.95 5.73 -5.53
C ASP A 161 9.80 4.92 -6.17
N MET A 162 8.76 4.65 -5.39
CA MET A 162 7.57 3.93 -5.82
C MET A 162 6.92 4.50 -7.10
N PHE A 163 6.95 5.81 -7.30
CA PHE A 163 6.40 6.40 -8.53
C PHE A 163 7.28 6.12 -9.75
N GLU A 164 8.60 6.04 -9.59
CA GLU A 164 9.50 5.58 -10.65
C GLU A 164 9.21 4.12 -11.01
N VAL A 165 8.95 3.28 -10.00
CA VAL A 165 8.54 1.88 -10.21
C VAL A 165 7.21 1.79 -10.97
N ARG A 166 6.29 2.73 -10.76
CA ARG A 166 5.01 2.84 -11.48
C ARG A 166 5.13 3.41 -12.90
N GLY A 167 6.33 3.82 -13.31
CA GLY A 167 6.61 4.33 -14.66
C GLY A 167 6.75 5.85 -14.76
N THR A 168 6.72 6.60 -13.66
CA THR A 168 7.06 8.03 -13.69
C THR A 168 8.53 8.19 -14.06
N VAL A 169 8.80 9.00 -15.09
CA VAL A 169 10.17 9.33 -15.48
C VAL A 169 10.67 10.45 -14.57
N ARG A 170 11.76 10.20 -13.84
CA ARG A 170 12.40 11.17 -12.95
C ARG A 170 13.63 11.75 -13.61
N GLU A 171 13.75 13.09 -13.62
CA GLU A 171 14.84 13.78 -14.32
C GLU A 171 16.20 13.61 -13.63
N GLN A 172 16.20 13.58 -12.30
CA GLN A 172 17.40 13.49 -11.48
C GLN A 172 17.25 12.40 -10.44
N ARG A 173 18.38 11.77 -10.10
CA ARG A 173 18.49 10.82 -9.02
C ARG A 173 19.64 11.22 -8.11
N GLY A 174 19.59 10.73 -6.89
CA GLY A 174 20.71 10.79 -5.96
C GLY A 174 21.90 9.96 -6.44
N VAL A 175 22.87 9.77 -5.54
CA VAL A 175 24.17 9.15 -5.87
C VAL A 175 24.28 7.78 -5.24
N GLN A 176 24.36 6.74 -6.08
CA GLN A 176 24.74 5.39 -5.67
C GLN A 176 26.19 5.39 -5.15
N GLN A 177 26.38 4.87 -3.95
CA GLN A 177 27.69 4.79 -3.32
C GLN A 177 28.40 3.49 -3.72
N PRO A 178 29.75 3.46 -3.73
CA PRO A 178 30.49 2.22 -3.91
C PRO A 178 30.10 1.17 -2.86
N VAL A 179 29.89 -0.06 -3.30
CA VAL A 179 29.56 -1.19 -2.43
C VAL A 179 30.71 -1.43 -1.44
N LYS A 180 30.38 -1.48 -0.15
CA LYS A 180 31.34 -1.83 0.89
C LYS A 180 31.33 -3.34 1.09
N ILE A 181 32.41 -4.01 0.73
CA ILE A 181 32.56 -5.46 0.90
C ILE A 181 33.25 -5.75 2.23
N GLY A 182 32.68 -6.67 3.01
CA GLY A 182 33.25 -7.22 4.23
C GLY A 182 33.45 -8.74 4.12
N GLN A 183 34.04 -9.34 5.15
CA GLN A 183 34.28 -10.79 5.18
C GLN A 183 32.98 -11.62 5.19
N ASN A 184 31.92 -11.10 5.80
CA ASN A 184 30.67 -11.83 6.02
C ASN A 184 29.51 -11.29 5.18
N GLY A 185 29.77 -10.42 4.20
CA GLY A 185 28.72 -9.82 3.38
C GLY A 185 29.09 -8.44 2.84
N MET A 186 28.08 -7.63 2.54
CA MET A 186 28.26 -6.36 1.84
C MET A 186 27.25 -5.30 2.28
N GLN A 187 27.51 -4.04 1.96
CA GLN A 187 26.58 -2.94 2.16
C GLN A 187 26.39 -2.16 0.85
N LEU A 188 25.13 -2.10 0.42
CA LEU A 188 24.64 -1.25 -0.66
C LEU A 188 24.19 0.09 -0.05
N SER A 189 24.45 1.23 -0.71
CA SER A 189 24.07 2.53 -0.16
C SER A 189 23.80 3.57 -1.23
N TYR A 190 22.89 4.50 -0.94
CA TYR A 190 22.45 5.55 -1.84
C TYR A 190 22.20 6.84 -1.05
N GLN A 191 22.74 7.94 -1.55
CA GLN A 191 22.49 9.28 -1.04
C GLN A 191 21.36 9.89 -1.87
N GLY A 192 20.16 10.00 -1.30
CA GLY A 192 19.01 10.64 -1.97
C GLY A 192 19.18 12.15 -2.13
N LEU A 193 18.44 12.73 -3.07
CA LEU A 193 18.35 14.18 -3.29
C LEU A 193 17.77 14.91 -2.07
N ASP A 194 16.95 14.21 -1.29
CA ASP A 194 16.42 14.62 0.01
C ASP A 194 17.47 14.63 1.14
N GLN A 195 18.74 14.38 0.82
CA GLN A 195 19.86 14.28 1.76
C GLN A 195 19.75 13.11 2.75
N VAL A 196 18.86 12.15 2.51
CA VAL A 196 18.76 10.92 3.31
C VAL A 196 19.67 9.85 2.73
N MET A 197 20.57 9.32 3.56
CA MET A 197 21.35 8.12 3.26
C MET A 197 20.48 6.88 3.48
N ARG A 198 20.30 6.08 2.45
CA ARG A 198 19.61 4.79 2.48
C ARG A 198 20.62 3.68 2.30
N SER A 199 20.52 2.62 3.09
CA SER A 199 21.45 1.50 2.97
C SER A 199 20.81 0.15 3.25
N THR A 200 21.37 -0.88 2.60
CA THR A 200 21.00 -2.27 2.78
C THR A 200 22.27 -3.03 3.19
N ALA A 201 22.38 -3.38 4.46
CA ALA A 201 23.51 -4.14 5.00
C ALA A 201 23.17 -5.63 4.99
N ILE A 202 23.92 -6.42 4.24
CA ILE A 202 23.74 -7.85 4.05
C ILE A 202 24.83 -8.58 4.84
N GLN A 203 24.42 -9.44 5.77
CA GLN A 203 25.31 -10.26 6.58
C GLN A 203 24.90 -11.73 6.46
N ALA A 204 25.88 -12.60 6.28
CA ALA A 204 25.66 -14.04 6.13
C ALA A 204 26.42 -14.85 7.19
N SER A 205 25.79 -15.93 7.64
CA SER A 205 26.35 -16.93 8.53
C SER A 205 25.96 -18.33 8.06
N PRO A 206 26.91 -19.23 7.74
CA PRO A 206 28.36 -19.01 7.74
C PRO A 206 28.83 -18.00 6.69
N SER A 207 30.04 -17.49 6.86
CA SER A 207 30.65 -16.53 5.93
C SER A 207 30.72 -17.11 4.52
N PRO A 208 30.41 -16.31 3.48
CA PRO A 208 30.57 -16.73 2.09
C PRO A 208 32.02 -17.08 1.77
N SER A 209 32.20 -18.01 0.84
CA SER A 209 33.52 -18.33 0.27
C SER A 209 34.05 -17.20 -0.62
N SER A 210 33.17 -16.40 -1.23
CA SER A 210 33.50 -15.20 -1.97
C SER A 210 32.39 -14.15 -1.84
N VAL A 211 32.78 -12.88 -1.80
CA VAL A 211 31.86 -11.73 -1.76
C VAL A 211 32.30 -10.72 -2.82
N GLN A 212 31.41 -10.44 -3.75
CA GLN A 212 31.59 -9.44 -4.82
C GLN A 212 30.60 -8.30 -4.61
N ALA A 213 30.58 -7.31 -5.51
CA ALA A 213 29.71 -6.14 -5.37
C ALA A 213 28.21 -6.48 -5.55
N ASP A 214 27.90 -7.58 -6.22
CA ASP A 214 26.56 -7.99 -6.65
C ASP A 214 26.26 -9.48 -6.38
N GLN A 215 27.18 -10.21 -5.76
CA GLN A 215 27.06 -11.66 -5.57
C GLN A 215 27.75 -12.15 -4.28
N LEU A 216 27.13 -13.11 -3.60
CA LEU A 216 27.73 -13.89 -2.53
C LEU A 216 27.76 -15.37 -2.93
N ASP A 217 28.89 -16.04 -2.74
CA ASP A 217 29.07 -17.46 -3.10
C ASP A 217 29.45 -18.31 -1.90
N TRP A 218 28.84 -19.48 -1.76
CA TRP A 218 29.21 -20.51 -0.77
C TRP A 218 29.58 -21.80 -1.47
N LYS A 219 30.81 -22.27 -1.27
CA LYS A 219 31.25 -23.60 -1.69
C LYS A 219 30.84 -24.61 -0.63
N LEU A 220 29.86 -25.45 -0.97
CA LEU A 220 29.23 -26.43 -0.10
C LEU A 220 29.85 -27.81 -0.30
N GLN A 221 30.00 -28.54 0.80
CA GLN A 221 30.33 -29.96 0.80
C GLN A 221 29.13 -30.71 1.40
N LEU A 222 28.24 -31.17 0.52
CA LEU A 222 26.96 -31.74 0.90
C LEU A 222 27.05 -33.27 0.95
N LYS A 223 27.06 -33.80 2.17
CA LYS A 223 26.91 -35.23 2.39
C LYS A 223 25.46 -35.66 2.22
N ARG A 224 25.26 -36.91 1.84
CA ARG A 224 23.91 -37.46 1.67
C ARG A 224 23.10 -37.37 2.98
N GLY A 225 21.98 -36.65 2.92
CA GLY A 225 21.02 -36.51 4.02
C GLY A 225 21.46 -35.63 5.19
N GLU A 226 22.66 -35.04 5.15
CA GLU A 226 23.12 -34.07 6.17
C GLU A 226 22.87 -32.64 5.64
N PRO A 227 21.94 -31.86 6.22
CA PRO A 227 21.66 -30.51 5.75
C PRO A 227 22.77 -29.53 6.10
N VAL A 228 22.97 -28.54 5.22
CA VAL A 228 23.78 -27.34 5.50
C VAL A 228 22.87 -26.13 5.55
N GLU A 229 22.96 -25.35 6.62
CA GLU A 229 22.15 -24.13 6.82
C GLU A 229 22.98 -22.87 6.58
N ILE A 230 22.41 -21.91 5.86
CA ILE A 230 22.94 -20.56 5.66
C ILE A 230 21.85 -19.57 6.05
N THR A 231 22.18 -18.65 6.96
CA THR A 231 21.31 -17.53 7.33
C THR A 231 21.87 -16.22 6.79
N LEU A 232 21.02 -15.45 6.12
CA LEU A 232 21.25 -14.07 5.72
C LEU A 232 20.36 -13.13 6.52
N LEU A 233 20.96 -12.02 6.96
CA LEU A 233 20.28 -10.90 7.58
C LEU A 233 20.52 -9.66 6.73
N LEU A 234 19.45 -9.05 6.22
CA LEU A 234 19.48 -7.84 5.43
C LEU A 234 18.85 -6.73 6.24
N HIS A 235 19.65 -5.80 6.76
CA HIS A 235 19.16 -4.66 7.54
C HIS A 235 18.99 -3.43 6.63
N LEU A 236 17.78 -2.87 6.65
CA LEU A 236 17.40 -1.66 5.93
C LEU A 236 17.60 -0.46 6.86
N ASP A 237 18.40 0.51 6.46
CA ASP A 237 18.62 1.72 7.25
C ASP A 237 18.41 2.99 6.44
N GLU A 238 17.91 4.01 7.13
CA GLU A 238 17.73 5.36 6.60
C GLU A 238 18.29 6.33 7.64
N SER A 239 19.13 7.28 7.23
CA SER A 239 19.66 8.32 8.12
C SER A 239 18.58 9.35 8.44
N SER A 240 17.54 8.95 9.16
CA SER A 240 16.50 9.83 9.67
C SER A 240 16.47 9.78 11.21
N GLN A 241 15.98 10.86 11.83
CA GLN A 241 16.07 11.06 13.28
C GLN A 241 15.04 10.27 14.09
N GLU A 242 14.04 9.65 13.45
CA GLU A 242 12.95 8.96 14.14
C GLU A 242 13.05 7.45 13.95
N LYS A 243 13.79 6.78 14.84
CA LYS A 243 13.61 5.35 15.08
C LYS A 243 12.40 5.18 15.98
N LEU A 244 11.22 4.99 15.40
CA LEU A 244 10.08 4.50 16.18
C LEU A 244 10.39 3.06 16.62
N ALA A 245 10.37 2.82 17.93
CA ALA A 245 10.46 1.49 18.49
C ALA A 245 9.10 0.79 18.31
N THR A 246 8.96 0.04 17.22
CA THR A 246 7.70 -0.59 16.81
C THR A 246 7.67 -2.11 17.00
N ALA A 247 8.76 -2.72 17.47
CA ALA A 247 8.81 -4.16 17.77
C ALA A 247 7.70 -4.65 18.75
N GLN A 248 7.11 -3.73 19.53
CA GLN A 248 5.97 -4.03 20.42
C GLN A 248 4.62 -4.18 19.70
N ALA A 249 4.50 -3.71 18.45
CA ALA A 249 3.22 -3.62 17.75
C ALA A 249 2.74 -4.93 17.13
N ALA A 250 3.61 -5.71 16.48
CA ALA A 250 3.21 -7.00 15.91
C ALA A 250 2.69 -7.96 17.01
N THR A 251 3.29 -7.90 18.20
CA THR A 251 2.90 -8.69 19.37
C THR A 251 1.55 -8.27 19.93
N LEU A 252 1.26 -6.97 20.01
CA LEU A 252 -0.02 -6.47 20.53
C LEU A 252 -1.20 -6.89 19.64
N TRP A 253 -1.01 -7.01 18.32
CA TRP A 253 -2.01 -7.54 17.39
C TRP A 253 -2.36 -9.00 17.67
N ARG A 254 -1.34 -9.84 17.95
CA ARG A 254 -1.49 -11.28 18.27
C ARG A 254 -2.18 -11.53 19.61
N GLU A 255 -2.08 -10.58 20.53
CA GLU A 255 -2.60 -10.70 21.90
C GLU A 255 -3.95 -10.01 22.11
N THR A 256 -4.45 -9.26 21.13
CA THR A 256 -5.75 -8.59 21.26
C THR A 256 -6.88 -9.59 21.06
N GLU A 257 -7.62 -9.89 22.14
CA GLU A 257 -8.88 -10.64 22.05
C GLU A 257 -9.85 -9.93 21.11
N HIS A 258 -10.42 -10.68 20.17
CA HIS A 258 -11.39 -10.18 19.20
C HIS A 258 -12.56 -11.16 19.06
N PRO A 259 -13.76 -10.67 18.69
CA PRO A 259 -14.89 -11.53 18.40
C PRO A 259 -14.56 -12.55 17.30
N THR A 260 -15.07 -13.77 17.45
CA THR A 260 -15.01 -14.81 16.41
C THR A 260 -16.37 -14.92 15.73
N ILE A 261 -16.35 -15.15 14.42
CA ILE A 261 -17.54 -15.34 13.60
C ILE A 261 -17.44 -16.73 12.96
N GLU A 262 -18.45 -17.57 13.18
CA GLU A 262 -18.57 -18.88 12.54
C GLU A 262 -19.95 -19.01 11.89
N THR A 263 -19.98 -19.57 10.70
CA THR A 263 -21.20 -19.92 9.97
C THR A 263 -21.23 -21.41 9.63
N ASP A 264 -22.39 -21.92 9.24
CA ASP A 264 -22.57 -23.28 8.75
C ASP A 264 -22.03 -23.50 7.32
N HIS A 265 -21.42 -22.47 6.71
CA HIS A 265 -20.87 -22.51 5.36
C HIS A 265 -19.32 -22.43 5.34
N PRO A 266 -18.59 -23.56 5.17
CA PRO A 266 -17.13 -23.59 5.31
C PRO A 266 -16.36 -22.65 4.37
N PHE A 267 -16.88 -22.40 3.16
CA PHE A 267 -16.25 -21.45 2.24
C PHE A 267 -16.41 -20.00 2.72
N PHE A 268 -17.52 -19.66 3.38
CA PHE A 268 -17.74 -18.32 3.89
C PHE A 268 -16.85 -18.06 5.11
N ASN A 269 -16.68 -19.07 5.97
CA ASN A 269 -15.70 -19.00 7.06
C ASN A 269 -14.28 -18.75 6.55
N ARG A 270 -13.84 -19.44 5.47
CA ARG A 270 -12.54 -19.18 4.85
C ARG A 270 -12.43 -17.78 4.26
N LEU A 271 -13.49 -17.26 3.66
CA LEU A 271 -13.52 -15.90 3.11
C LEU A 271 -13.39 -14.85 4.22
N LEU A 272 -14.13 -15.03 5.33
CA LEU A 272 -14.06 -14.16 6.51
C LEU A 272 -12.67 -14.20 7.15
N GLU A 273 -12.13 -15.40 7.38
CA GLU A 273 -10.80 -15.58 7.97
C GLU A 273 -9.73 -14.91 7.10
N ARG A 274 -9.80 -15.12 5.77
CA ARG A 274 -8.87 -14.49 4.84
C ARG A 274 -9.00 -12.96 4.82
N GLY A 275 -10.23 -12.44 4.75
CA GLY A 275 -10.48 -10.99 4.75
C GLY A 275 -9.98 -10.31 6.02
N ILE A 276 -10.16 -10.95 7.18
CA ILE A 276 -9.61 -10.48 8.44
C ILE A 276 -8.09 -10.45 8.35
N GLN A 277 -7.44 -11.58 7.99
CA GLN A 277 -5.99 -11.70 7.85
C GLN A 277 -5.39 -10.64 6.91
N ASP A 278 -6.02 -10.39 5.77
CA ASP A 278 -5.57 -9.37 4.81
C ASP A 278 -5.64 -7.95 5.40
N LEU A 279 -6.70 -7.61 6.14
CA LEU A 279 -6.80 -6.32 6.85
C LEU A 279 -5.80 -6.20 8.01
N MET A 280 -5.49 -7.30 8.70
CA MET A 280 -4.43 -7.30 9.73
C MET A 280 -3.07 -7.02 9.11
N MET A 281 -2.76 -7.72 8.01
CA MET A 281 -1.52 -7.58 7.25
C MET A 281 -1.34 -6.12 6.79
N LEU A 282 -2.41 -5.51 6.25
CA LEU A 282 -2.39 -4.11 5.80
C LEU A 282 -2.31 -3.10 6.95
N SER A 283 -2.66 -3.48 8.17
CA SER A 283 -2.59 -2.61 9.34
C SER A 283 -1.14 -2.38 9.80
N THR A 284 -0.77 -1.11 9.97
CA THR A 284 0.56 -0.67 10.40
C THR A 284 0.43 0.10 11.71
N MET A 285 1.28 -0.20 12.69
CA MET A 285 1.35 0.63 13.90
C MET A 285 2.08 1.93 13.60
N THR A 286 1.42 3.04 13.92
CA THR A 286 1.95 4.39 13.81
C THR A 286 2.11 4.99 15.21
N PRO A 287 2.75 6.16 15.36
CA PRO A 287 2.75 6.90 16.63
C PRO A 287 1.34 7.17 17.21
N TYR A 288 0.31 7.10 16.36
CA TYR A 288 -1.09 7.41 16.70
C TYR A 288 -1.95 6.16 16.92
N GLY A 289 -1.38 4.96 16.77
CA GLY A 289 -2.10 3.68 16.83
C GLY A 289 -2.11 2.94 15.49
N TYR A 290 -2.89 1.86 15.41
CA TYR A 290 -3.02 1.08 14.18
C TYR A 290 -3.74 1.85 13.09
N TYR A 291 -3.18 1.81 11.90
CA TYR A 291 -3.72 2.43 10.70
C TYR A 291 -3.68 1.43 9.54
N PRO A 292 -4.80 1.18 8.84
CA PRO A 292 -4.80 0.31 7.67
C PRO A 292 -4.24 1.05 6.45
N TYR A 293 -3.14 0.56 5.88
CA TYR A 293 -2.59 1.09 4.63
C TYR A 293 -3.42 0.59 3.44
N ALA A 294 -3.53 1.41 2.39
CA ALA A 294 -4.50 1.18 1.31
C ALA A 294 -4.21 -0.05 0.44
N GLY A 295 -2.95 -0.48 0.30
CA GLY A 295 -2.65 -1.76 -0.34
C GLY A 295 -1.24 -1.90 -0.91
N ILE A 296 -0.86 -3.14 -1.19
CA ILE A 296 0.42 -3.48 -1.84
C ILE A 296 0.19 -3.78 -3.32
N PRO A 297 1.12 -3.42 -4.22
CA PRO A 297 2.41 -2.78 -3.95
C PRO A 297 2.42 -1.25 -3.99
N TRP A 298 1.39 -0.62 -4.55
CA TRP A 298 1.45 0.80 -4.91
C TRP A 298 1.08 1.77 -3.80
N PHE A 299 0.30 1.30 -2.82
CA PHE A 299 -0.43 2.15 -1.87
C PHE A 299 -0.12 1.79 -0.41
N ASN A 300 1.10 1.28 -0.15
CA ASN A 300 1.55 0.92 1.19
C ASN A 300 1.93 2.17 2.01
N CYS A 301 0.93 3.01 2.26
CA CYS A 301 1.03 4.24 3.06
C CYS A 301 -0.37 4.68 3.54
N PRO A 302 -0.46 5.69 4.44
CA PRO A 302 -1.74 6.23 4.86
C PRO A 302 -2.52 6.89 3.71
N PHE A 303 -3.80 6.53 3.58
CA PHE A 303 -4.79 7.15 2.70
C PHE A 303 -6.04 7.46 3.50
N GLY A 304 -6.48 8.72 3.52
CA GLY A 304 -7.58 9.15 4.38
C GLY A 304 -8.87 8.39 4.15
N ARG A 305 -9.40 8.48 2.92
CA ARG A 305 -10.65 7.80 2.54
C ARG A 305 -10.59 6.30 2.77
N ASP A 306 -9.56 5.64 2.23
CA ASP A 306 -9.37 4.19 2.31
C ASP A 306 -9.27 3.74 3.77
N GLY A 307 -8.50 4.46 4.58
CA GLY A 307 -8.35 4.19 5.99
C GLY A 307 -9.66 4.34 6.76
N LEU A 308 -10.45 5.36 6.45
CA LEU A 308 -11.75 5.62 7.08
C LEU A 308 -12.78 4.53 6.76
N ILE A 309 -12.87 4.11 5.49
CA ILE A 309 -13.80 3.06 5.05
C ILE A 309 -13.37 1.71 5.64
N ALA A 310 -12.10 1.34 5.52
CA ALA A 310 -11.60 0.10 6.10
C ALA A 310 -11.81 0.06 7.62
N ALA A 311 -11.59 1.17 8.32
CA ALA A 311 -11.85 1.27 9.75
C ALA A 311 -13.34 1.13 10.11
N LEU A 312 -14.26 1.63 9.29
CA LEU A 312 -15.71 1.41 9.47
C LEU A 312 -16.07 -0.07 9.36
N GLU A 313 -15.56 -0.75 8.34
CA GLU A 313 -15.80 -2.19 8.10
C GLU A 313 -15.20 -3.06 9.21
N PHE A 314 -14.04 -2.66 9.72
CA PHE A 314 -13.29 -3.43 10.71
C PHE A 314 -13.67 -3.12 12.17
N LEU A 315 -14.41 -2.03 12.40
CA LEU A 315 -14.81 -1.55 13.73
C LEU A 315 -15.41 -2.63 14.64
N PRO A 316 -16.29 -3.54 14.17
CA PRO A 316 -16.86 -4.56 15.06
C PRO A 316 -15.85 -5.55 15.63
N LEU A 317 -14.74 -5.77 14.91
CA LEU A 317 -13.70 -6.73 15.28
C LEU A 317 -12.53 -6.05 15.98
N TYR A 318 -12.10 -4.89 15.48
CA TYR A 318 -10.88 -4.20 15.93
C TYR A 318 -11.09 -2.67 16.06
N PRO A 319 -11.80 -2.20 17.10
CA PRO A 319 -12.05 -0.77 17.32
C PRO A 319 -10.77 0.07 17.52
N GLN A 320 -9.66 -0.55 17.89
CA GLN A 320 -8.35 0.10 17.96
C GLN A 320 -7.85 0.61 16.60
N VAL A 321 -8.27 -0.01 15.49
CA VAL A 321 -7.93 0.43 14.13
C VAL A 321 -8.70 1.72 13.81
N ALA A 322 -9.98 1.80 14.17
CA ALA A 322 -10.76 3.03 14.06
C ALA A 322 -10.16 4.15 14.92
N ARG A 323 -9.80 3.87 16.18
CA ARG A 323 -9.17 4.84 17.07
C ARG A 323 -7.85 5.38 16.50
N GLY A 324 -6.98 4.50 16.01
CA GLY A 324 -5.69 4.88 15.42
C GLY A 324 -5.84 5.65 14.11
N THR A 325 -6.82 5.26 13.28
CA THR A 325 -7.20 5.98 12.05
C THR A 325 -7.64 7.40 12.35
N LEU A 326 -8.57 7.59 13.30
CA LEU A 326 -9.04 8.90 13.72
C LEU A 326 -7.90 9.75 14.30
N ALA A 327 -7.05 9.18 15.15
CA ALA A 327 -5.94 9.89 15.77
C ALA A 327 -4.88 10.35 14.75
N LEU A 328 -4.51 9.50 13.80
CA LEU A 328 -3.56 9.86 12.74
C LEU A 328 -4.13 10.98 11.86
N LEU A 329 -5.37 10.83 11.40
CA LEU A 329 -5.98 11.81 10.50
C LEU A 329 -6.23 13.16 11.19
N ALA A 330 -6.54 13.15 12.49
CA ALA A 330 -6.63 14.37 13.29
C ALA A 330 -5.27 15.06 13.46
N ALA A 331 -4.19 14.29 13.66
CA ALA A 331 -2.83 14.82 13.82
C ALA A 331 -2.30 15.50 12.55
N TYR A 332 -2.76 15.05 11.37
CA TYR A 332 -2.41 15.62 10.07
C TYR A 332 -3.58 16.39 9.42
N GLN A 333 -4.59 16.80 10.18
CA GLN A 333 -5.67 17.63 9.66
C GLN A 333 -5.12 18.97 9.16
N GLY A 334 -5.61 19.45 8.02
CA GLY A 334 -5.12 20.66 7.37
C GLY A 334 -5.26 21.89 8.28
N THR A 335 -4.26 22.76 8.25
CA THR A 335 -4.19 23.97 9.10
C THR A 335 -3.92 25.25 8.34
N LYS A 336 -3.58 25.14 7.05
CA LYS A 336 -3.24 26.26 6.16
C LYS A 336 -3.86 26.06 4.78
N ILE A 337 -3.74 27.08 3.94
CA ILE A 337 -4.06 27.00 2.52
C ILE A 337 -2.76 26.77 1.76
N ASP A 338 -2.62 25.62 1.10
CA ASP A 338 -1.47 25.32 0.22
C ASP A 338 -1.96 24.67 -1.08
N ALA A 339 -1.80 25.38 -2.20
CA ALA A 339 -2.27 24.93 -3.50
C ALA A 339 -1.51 23.68 -4.01
N PHE A 340 -0.25 23.49 -3.60
CA PHE A 340 0.53 22.34 -4.04
C PHE A 340 -0.01 21.03 -3.46
N THR A 341 -0.44 21.06 -2.20
CA THR A 341 -0.95 19.89 -1.48
C THR A 341 -2.48 19.83 -1.43
N ASP A 342 -3.21 20.77 -2.06
CA ASP A 342 -4.67 20.92 -1.94
C ASP A 342 -5.13 21.10 -0.46
N GLU A 343 -4.25 21.59 0.42
CA GLU A 343 -4.54 21.75 1.86
C GLU A 343 -5.45 22.96 2.09
N GLU A 344 -6.45 22.75 2.94
CA GLU A 344 -7.33 23.79 3.47
C GLU A 344 -7.54 23.53 4.98
N PRO A 345 -7.73 24.58 5.81
CA PRO A 345 -8.00 24.42 7.23
C PRO A 345 -9.19 23.50 7.52
N GLY A 346 -8.97 22.47 8.33
CA GLY A 346 -9.98 21.48 8.73
C GLY A 346 -10.11 20.28 7.79
N LYS A 347 -9.50 20.31 6.61
CA LYS A 347 -9.55 19.21 5.62
C LYS A 347 -8.76 17.99 6.08
N ILE A 348 -9.27 16.79 5.82
CA ILE A 348 -8.56 15.53 6.08
C ILE A 348 -7.75 15.13 4.85
N LEU A 349 -6.55 14.59 5.06
CA LEU A 349 -5.63 14.23 3.97
C LEU A 349 -6.21 13.12 3.07
N HIS A 350 -5.84 13.15 1.80
CA HIS A 350 -6.02 12.08 0.84
C HIS A 350 -4.95 11.01 1.02
N GLU A 351 -3.67 11.40 1.02
CA GLU A 351 -2.53 10.47 0.93
C GLU A 351 -1.27 11.08 1.54
N PHE A 352 -0.50 10.29 2.28
CA PHE A 352 0.75 10.72 2.90
C PHE A 352 1.90 9.75 2.60
N ARG A 353 3.00 10.26 2.02
CA ARG A 353 4.17 9.45 1.66
C ARG A 353 5.46 10.00 2.25
N LYS A 354 6.39 9.07 2.50
CA LYS A 354 7.74 9.31 3.02
C LYS A 354 8.85 9.09 1.97
N GLY A 355 8.48 8.79 0.73
CA GLY A 355 9.41 8.52 -0.36
C GLY A 355 10.22 9.75 -0.76
N GLU A 356 11.35 9.52 -1.44
CA GLU A 356 12.29 10.58 -1.84
C GLU A 356 11.60 11.64 -2.72
N MET A 357 10.79 11.23 -3.70
CA MET A 357 10.12 12.17 -4.61
C MET A 357 9.15 13.09 -3.86
N ALA A 358 8.48 12.56 -2.83
CA ALA A 358 7.58 13.34 -1.97
C ALA A 358 8.41 14.34 -1.12
N ALA A 359 9.48 13.87 -0.48
CA ALA A 359 10.38 14.71 0.31
C ALA A 359 11.02 15.85 -0.51
N CYS A 360 11.32 15.60 -1.78
CA CYS A 360 11.83 16.59 -2.73
C CYS A 360 10.75 17.52 -3.33
N ARG A 361 9.47 17.36 -2.96
CA ARG A 361 8.33 18.09 -3.52
C ARG A 361 8.18 17.94 -5.04
N GLU A 362 8.63 16.81 -5.59
CA GLU A 362 8.39 16.45 -7.00
C GLU A 362 6.94 15.99 -7.20
N ILE A 363 6.33 15.47 -6.14
CA ILE A 363 4.93 15.04 -6.04
C ILE A 363 4.29 15.60 -4.75
N PRO A 364 2.95 15.77 -4.71
CA PRO A 364 2.30 16.56 -3.66
C PRO A 364 2.02 15.82 -2.33
N TYR A 365 2.40 14.55 -2.21
CA TYR A 365 2.00 13.64 -1.13
C TYR A 365 2.69 13.85 0.24
N ILE A 366 2.73 15.10 0.74
CA ILE A 366 3.50 15.52 1.94
C ILE A 366 2.77 16.41 2.97
N PRO A 367 1.70 15.94 3.62
CA PRO A 367 0.63 15.11 3.08
C PRO A 367 -0.15 15.84 1.97
N TYR A 368 -0.86 15.09 1.13
CA TYR A 368 -1.75 15.61 0.08
C TYR A 368 -3.21 15.52 0.52
N TYR A 369 -4.02 16.52 0.18
CA TYR A 369 -5.40 16.71 0.61
C TYR A 369 -6.39 16.77 -0.56
N GLY A 370 -6.04 16.25 -1.74
CA GLY A 370 -6.95 16.17 -2.89
C GLY A 370 -8.02 15.10 -2.74
N THR A 371 -8.83 15.19 -1.69
CA THR A 371 -9.98 14.34 -1.38
C THR A 371 -11.14 15.25 -0.95
N ILE A 372 -12.34 15.00 -1.47
CA ILE A 372 -13.57 15.69 -1.03
C ILE A 372 -14.34 14.86 0.00
N ASP A 373 -14.13 13.54 0.03
CA ASP A 373 -14.89 12.57 0.82
C ASP A 373 -14.27 12.26 2.19
N ALA A 374 -12.95 12.40 2.37
CA ALA A 374 -12.30 12.01 3.62
C ALA A 374 -12.77 12.83 4.83
N THR A 375 -13.00 14.14 4.69
CA THR A 375 -13.45 14.99 5.81
C THR A 375 -14.85 14.60 6.33
N PRO A 376 -15.89 14.41 5.50
CA PRO A 376 -17.16 13.91 6.00
C PRO A 376 -17.06 12.46 6.51
N LEU A 377 -16.30 11.58 5.85
CA LEU A 377 -16.07 10.21 6.32
C LEU A 377 -15.39 10.16 7.69
N PHE A 378 -14.51 11.11 8.01
CA PHE A 378 -13.88 11.23 9.31
C PHE A 378 -14.90 11.43 10.43
N LEU A 379 -15.92 12.26 10.20
CA LEU A 379 -17.00 12.51 11.16
C LEU A 379 -17.91 11.28 11.31
N ILE A 380 -18.22 10.60 10.21
CA ILE A 380 -19.00 9.35 10.20
C ILE A 380 -18.29 8.26 11.00
N LEU A 381 -16.99 8.03 10.77
CA LEU A 381 -16.21 7.07 11.56
C LEU A 381 -16.15 7.47 13.04
N PHE A 382 -16.02 8.76 13.34
CA PHE A 382 -16.00 9.24 14.72
C PHE A 382 -17.30 8.92 15.45
N GLU A 383 -18.46 9.13 14.82
CA GLU A 383 -19.75 8.70 15.37
C GLU A 383 -19.80 7.19 15.55
N ALA A 384 -19.45 6.40 14.53
CA ALA A 384 -19.49 4.94 14.58
C ALA A 384 -18.63 4.41 15.73
N TYR A 385 -17.38 4.90 15.84
CA TYR A 385 -16.47 4.57 16.93
C TYR A 385 -17.06 4.94 18.29
N MET A 386 -17.64 6.14 18.43
CA MET A 386 -18.25 6.59 19.69
C MET A 386 -19.47 5.78 20.10
N ARG A 387 -20.29 5.35 19.14
CA ARG A 387 -21.43 4.45 19.40
C ARG A 387 -20.96 3.07 19.83
N TRP A 388 -19.87 2.59 19.25
CA TRP A 388 -19.33 1.26 19.53
C TRP A 388 -18.60 1.18 20.87
N THR A 389 -17.78 2.18 21.19
CA THR A 389 -16.85 2.12 22.35
C THR A 389 -17.26 3.01 23.51
N ASN A 390 -18.09 4.03 23.28
CA ASN A 390 -18.44 5.05 24.27
C ASN A 390 -17.20 5.78 24.87
N ASP A 391 -16.09 5.87 24.13
CA ASP A 391 -14.82 6.49 24.56
C ASP A 391 -14.89 8.03 24.62
N THR A 392 -15.53 8.57 25.66
CA THR A 392 -15.75 10.02 25.82
C THR A 392 -14.47 10.81 26.00
N VAL A 393 -13.41 10.20 26.56
CA VAL A 393 -12.12 10.87 26.74
C VAL A 393 -11.49 11.16 25.38
N PHE A 394 -11.52 10.20 24.47
CA PHE A 394 -11.02 10.39 23.10
C PHE A 394 -11.84 11.44 22.34
N LEU A 395 -13.15 11.45 22.51
CA LEU A 395 -14.03 12.49 21.94
C LEU A 395 -13.65 13.88 22.42
N ASP A 396 -13.48 14.08 23.74
CA ASP A 396 -13.12 15.38 24.29
C ASP A 396 -11.74 15.85 23.80
N GLN A 397 -10.77 14.92 23.67
CA GLN A 397 -9.42 15.23 23.15
C GLN A 397 -9.42 15.72 21.70
N HIS A 398 -10.35 15.24 20.87
CA HIS A 398 -10.40 15.55 19.43
C HIS A 398 -11.55 16.49 19.06
N TRP A 399 -12.20 17.13 20.05
CA TRP A 399 -13.34 18.01 19.79
C TRP A 399 -13.01 19.14 18.81
N SER A 400 -11.81 19.73 18.93
CA SER A 400 -11.35 20.77 18.01
C SER A 400 -11.21 20.27 16.57
N ASN A 401 -10.82 19.01 16.38
CA ASN A 401 -10.70 18.42 15.05
C ASN A 401 -12.06 18.17 14.41
N ILE A 402 -13.02 17.71 15.21
CA ILE A 402 -14.43 17.52 14.78
C ILE A 402 -15.02 18.85 14.34
N GLN A 403 -14.83 19.91 15.14
CA GLN A 403 -15.31 21.24 14.78
C GLN A 403 -14.64 21.76 13.51
N ALA A 404 -13.31 21.64 13.41
CA ALA A 404 -12.57 22.07 12.22
C ALA A 404 -13.01 21.33 10.95
N ALA A 405 -13.37 20.04 11.04
CA ALA A 405 -13.87 19.27 9.90
C ALA A 405 -15.23 19.80 9.40
N ILE A 406 -16.15 20.15 10.32
CA ILE A 406 -17.45 20.73 9.96
C ILE A 406 -17.32 22.18 9.46
N ASP A 407 -16.41 22.94 10.07
CA ASP A 407 -16.05 24.28 9.62
C ASP A 407 -15.46 24.22 8.19
N TRP A 408 -14.67 23.19 7.86
CA TRP A 408 -14.18 22.99 6.50
C TRP A 408 -15.31 22.73 5.51
N MET A 409 -16.25 21.83 5.83
CA MET A 409 -17.40 21.53 4.98
C MET A 409 -18.19 22.79 4.62
N THR A 410 -18.34 23.71 5.59
CA THR A 410 -19.13 24.94 5.41
C THR A 410 -18.36 26.08 4.73
N ASN A 411 -17.06 26.22 4.98
CA ASN A 411 -16.29 27.40 4.54
C ASN A 411 -15.42 27.16 3.30
N TYR A 412 -15.05 25.90 3.02
CA TYR A 412 -14.15 25.53 1.93
C TYR A 412 -14.74 24.47 1.00
N GLY A 413 -15.55 23.55 1.55
CA GLY A 413 -16.21 22.49 0.80
C GLY A 413 -17.42 22.98 -0.01
N ASP A 414 -18.30 23.78 0.61
CA ASP A 414 -19.43 24.47 -0.04
C ASP A 414 -18.99 25.86 -0.51
N ARG A 415 -18.47 25.96 -1.74
CA ARG A 415 -17.77 27.17 -2.21
C ARG A 415 -18.70 28.25 -2.70
N ASP A 416 -19.88 27.89 -3.16
CA ASP A 416 -20.89 28.82 -3.66
C ASP A 416 -22.10 29.01 -2.73
N GLY A 417 -22.15 28.27 -1.61
CA GLY A 417 -23.14 28.43 -0.55
C GLY A 417 -24.47 27.76 -0.85
N ASP A 418 -24.51 26.82 -1.80
CA ASP A 418 -25.71 26.10 -2.20
C ASP A 418 -25.94 24.79 -1.43
N SER A 419 -25.14 24.55 -0.39
CA SER A 419 -25.07 23.37 0.49
C SER A 419 -24.28 22.17 -0.05
N PHE A 420 -23.85 22.16 -1.30
CA PHE A 420 -23.13 21.02 -1.87
C PHE A 420 -21.61 21.13 -1.69
N LEU A 421 -20.98 20.02 -1.34
CA LEU A 421 -19.52 19.94 -1.31
C LEU A 421 -18.98 19.73 -2.73
N GLU A 422 -17.99 20.54 -3.09
CA GLU A 422 -17.49 20.64 -4.46
C GLU A 422 -15.96 20.58 -4.49
N TYR A 423 -15.41 19.88 -5.48
CA TYR A 423 -13.97 19.86 -5.68
C TYR A 423 -13.53 20.47 -7.00
N ARG A 424 -12.35 21.08 -6.95
CA ARG A 424 -11.54 21.51 -8.09
C ARG A 424 -10.10 21.53 -7.61
N ARG A 425 -9.20 20.82 -8.30
CA ARG A 425 -7.76 20.82 -7.98
C ARG A 425 -7.19 22.23 -7.92
N ALA A 426 -6.39 22.52 -6.89
CA ALA A 426 -5.74 23.81 -6.70
C ALA A 426 -4.48 23.96 -7.58
N ALA A 427 -3.78 22.86 -7.86
CA ALA A 427 -2.62 22.82 -8.73
C ALA A 427 -2.78 21.77 -9.84
N LYS A 428 -2.10 21.98 -10.98
CA LYS A 428 -2.10 21.03 -12.12
C LYS A 428 -1.50 19.67 -11.77
N THR A 429 -0.64 19.62 -10.76
CA THR A 429 0.01 18.41 -10.22
C THR A 429 -0.91 17.59 -9.32
N GLY A 430 -2.05 18.15 -8.89
CA GLY A 430 -3.06 17.46 -8.09
C GLY A 430 -3.99 16.58 -8.92
N LEU A 431 -4.72 15.71 -8.22
CA LEU A 431 -5.74 14.84 -8.81
C LEU A 431 -6.87 15.65 -9.44
N GLY A 432 -7.25 15.28 -10.67
CA GLY A 432 -8.38 15.90 -11.36
C GLY A 432 -9.70 15.59 -10.66
N ASN A 433 -9.95 14.31 -10.38
CA ASN A 433 -11.07 13.84 -9.61
C ASN A 433 -10.63 13.55 -8.17
N GLN A 434 -11.34 14.15 -7.19
CA GLN A 434 -10.99 14.07 -5.76
C GLN A 434 -12.00 13.23 -4.95
N CYS A 435 -12.89 12.51 -5.62
CA CYS A 435 -13.83 11.55 -5.01
C CYS A 435 -13.32 10.11 -5.12
N TRP A 436 -14.06 9.14 -4.58
CA TRP A 436 -13.72 7.70 -4.61
C TRP A 436 -13.43 7.13 -6.01
N LYS A 437 -13.96 7.73 -7.06
CA LYS A 437 -13.61 7.46 -8.46
C LYS A 437 -12.57 8.46 -8.95
N ASP A 438 -11.35 8.39 -8.46
CA ASP A 438 -10.28 9.37 -8.70
C ASP A 438 -9.55 9.24 -10.06
N ALA A 439 -9.91 8.24 -10.88
CA ALA A 439 -9.43 8.14 -12.26
C ALA A 439 -9.84 9.37 -13.09
N TRP A 440 -8.97 9.79 -14.01
CA TRP A 440 -9.13 11.06 -14.76
C TRP A 440 -10.36 11.07 -15.71
N ASP A 441 -10.84 9.89 -16.11
CA ASP A 441 -11.93 9.68 -17.07
C ASP A 441 -13.22 9.15 -16.41
N SER A 442 -13.30 9.18 -15.08
CA SER A 442 -14.41 8.58 -14.32
C SER A 442 -15.69 9.42 -14.26
N MET A 443 -15.60 10.70 -14.60
CA MET A 443 -16.69 11.68 -14.50
C MET A 443 -17.07 12.16 -15.90
N SER A 444 -18.27 11.77 -16.35
CA SER A 444 -18.75 12.05 -17.70
C SER A 444 -20.25 12.35 -17.75
N HIS A 445 -20.66 12.97 -18.84
CA HIS A 445 -22.05 13.12 -19.23
C HIS A 445 -22.52 11.89 -20.05
N SER A 446 -23.83 11.79 -20.28
CA SER A 446 -24.43 10.68 -21.03
C SER A 446 -23.95 10.55 -22.48
N ASP A 447 -23.40 11.62 -23.06
CA ASP A 447 -22.83 11.66 -24.41
C ASP A 447 -21.35 11.24 -24.46
N GLY A 448 -20.75 10.90 -23.30
CA GLY A 448 -19.35 10.50 -23.17
C GLY A 448 -18.36 11.66 -23.03
N ARG A 449 -18.81 12.92 -23.06
CA ARG A 449 -17.96 14.08 -22.74
C ARG A 449 -17.57 14.02 -21.26
N LEU A 450 -16.30 14.29 -20.95
CA LEU A 450 -15.84 14.40 -19.56
C LEU A 450 -16.43 15.65 -18.90
N ALA A 451 -16.77 15.53 -17.63
CA ALA A 451 -17.39 16.60 -16.87
C ALA A 451 -16.34 17.61 -16.38
N ASP A 452 -16.63 18.90 -16.54
CA ASP A 452 -15.72 19.98 -16.15
C ASP A 452 -15.93 20.37 -14.67
N ALA A 453 -14.84 20.66 -13.97
CA ALA A 453 -14.84 21.08 -12.56
C ALA A 453 -15.29 22.55 -12.37
N PRO A 454 -15.96 22.91 -11.26
CA PRO A 454 -16.08 22.13 -10.03
C PRO A 454 -17.12 21.02 -10.15
N LEU A 455 -16.88 19.93 -9.43
CA LEU A 455 -17.77 18.76 -9.42
C LEU A 455 -18.34 18.55 -8.02
N ALA A 456 -19.66 18.42 -7.95
CA ALA A 456 -20.41 18.01 -6.77
C ALA A 456 -21.01 16.61 -7.02
N VAL A 457 -20.33 15.57 -6.56
CA VAL A 457 -20.73 14.17 -6.78
C VAL A 457 -21.77 13.72 -5.75
N CYS A 458 -22.72 12.88 -6.14
CA CYS A 458 -23.91 12.59 -5.33
C CYS A 458 -23.59 11.84 -4.02
N GLU A 459 -22.64 10.90 -4.05
CA GLU A 459 -22.21 10.13 -2.88
C GLU A 459 -21.62 11.03 -1.79
N VAL A 460 -20.88 12.07 -2.16
CA VAL A 460 -20.27 13.00 -1.21
C VAL A 460 -21.31 13.84 -0.52
N GLN A 461 -22.41 14.19 -1.20
CA GLN A 461 -23.53 14.89 -0.56
C GLN A 461 -24.21 13.97 0.46
N GLY A 462 -24.34 12.68 0.14
CA GLY A 462 -24.72 11.66 1.11
C GLY A 462 -23.80 11.64 2.32
N TYR A 463 -22.48 11.60 2.11
CA TYR A 463 -21.51 11.63 3.20
C TYR A 463 -21.60 12.92 4.02
N ALA A 464 -21.78 14.08 3.39
CA ALA A 464 -21.94 15.36 4.06
C ALA A 464 -23.19 15.40 4.95
N TYR A 465 -24.31 14.86 4.46
CA TYR A 465 -25.52 14.68 5.25
C TYR A 465 -25.25 13.81 6.49
N ALA A 466 -24.68 12.63 6.30
CA ALA A 466 -24.35 11.72 7.40
C ALA A 466 -23.33 12.35 8.37
N ALA A 467 -22.38 13.14 7.88
CA ALA A 467 -21.39 13.85 8.69
C ALA A 467 -22.00 14.95 9.56
N TYR A 468 -22.97 15.72 9.06
CA TYR A 468 -23.71 16.68 9.88
C TYR A 468 -24.53 15.99 10.98
N ARG A 469 -25.16 14.85 10.67
CA ARG A 469 -25.88 14.03 11.65
C ARG A 469 -24.93 13.43 12.70
N ALA A 470 -23.76 12.96 12.26
CA ALA A 470 -22.69 12.47 13.12
C ALA A 470 -22.18 13.57 14.06
N GLY A 471 -21.84 14.74 13.52
CA GLY A 471 -21.45 15.92 14.29
C GLY A 471 -22.50 16.26 15.35
N SER A 472 -23.77 16.29 14.97
CA SER A 472 -24.86 16.59 15.91
C SER A 472 -24.97 15.55 17.04
N TYR A 473 -24.82 14.27 16.73
CA TYR A 473 -24.73 13.21 17.74
C TYR A 473 -23.56 13.43 18.70
N LEU A 474 -22.37 13.72 18.19
CA LEU A 474 -21.15 13.96 18.98
C LEU A 474 -21.27 15.23 19.84
N ALA A 475 -21.89 16.28 19.33
CA ALA A 475 -22.16 17.52 20.07
C ALA A 475 -23.08 17.29 21.28
N ARG A 476 -24.15 16.50 21.12
CA ARG A 476 -25.02 16.11 22.25
C ARG A 476 -24.26 15.34 23.33
N ARG A 477 -23.35 14.44 22.92
CA ARG A 477 -22.53 13.63 23.83
C ARG A 477 -21.59 14.46 24.69
N THR A 478 -21.28 15.68 24.25
CA THR A 478 -20.41 16.61 24.97
C THR A 478 -21.13 17.88 25.46
N ASN A 479 -22.47 17.82 25.56
CA ASN A 479 -23.35 18.90 26.05
C ASN A 479 -23.30 20.21 25.24
N ARG A 480 -23.07 20.13 23.93
CA ARG A 480 -23.03 21.28 23.01
C ARG A 480 -24.31 21.37 22.19
N GLN A 481 -25.41 21.71 22.86
CA GLN A 481 -26.77 21.65 22.30
C GLN A 481 -26.99 22.59 21.10
N GLU A 482 -26.45 23.81 21.15
CA GLU A 482 -26.60 24.79 20.05
C GLU A 482 -25.95 24.31 18.76
N MET A 483 -24.73 23.77 18.84
CA MET A 483 -24.02 23.20 17.68
C MET A 483 -24.76 21.98 17.12
N SER A 484 -25.32 21.13 18.00
CA SER A 484 -26.15 19.99 17.56
C SER A 484 -27.35 20.44 16.72
N GLN A 485 -28.06 21.48 17.17
CA GLN A 485 -29.23 22.00 16.45
C GLN A 485 -28.86 22.64 15.11
N ASP A 486 -27.78 23.43 15.07
CA ASP A 486 -27.29 24.02 13.82
C ASP A 486 -26.91 22.94 12.78
N TRP A 487 -26.17 21.91 13.21
CA TRP A 487 -25.73 20.86 12.31
C TRP A 487 -26.89 19.95 11.86
N ASP A 488 -27.88 19.68 12.72
CA ASP A 488 -29.10 19.00 12.29
C ASP A 488 -29.86 19.82 11.22
N GLN A 489 -29.94 21.15 11.38
CA GLN A 489 -30.59 22.02 10.39
C GLN A 489 -29.84 22.06 9.05
N LYS A 490 -28.49 22.01 9.08
CA LYS A 490 -27.66 21.89 7.87
C LYS A 490 -27.91 20.57 7.15
N ALA A 491 -28.00 19.47 7.87
CA ALA A 491 -28.34 18.17 7.29
C ALA A 491 -29.71 18.19 6.59
N GLU A 492 -30.73 18.75 7.23
CA GLU A 492 -32.07 18.89 6.64
C GLU A 492 -32.08 19.77 5.38
N THR A 493 -31.35 20.88 5.42
CA THR A 493 -31.22 21.81 4.27
C THR A 493 -30.55 21.11 3.09
N LEU A 494 -29.44 20.42 3.35
CA LEU A 494 -28.72 19.65 2.34
C LEU A 494 -29.62 18.55 1.74
N GLN A 495 -30.31 17.76 2.56
CA GLN A 495 -31.21 16.71 2.07
C GLN A 495 -32.29 17.28 1.14
N LYS A 496 -32.90 18.41 1.52
CA LYS A 496 -33.92 19.07 0.70
C LYS A 496 -33.35 19.53 -0.64
N ASN A 497 -32.23 20.26 -0.63
CA ASN A 497 -31.59 20.76 -1.85
C ASN A 497 -31.11 19.61 -2.73
N PHE A 498 -30.58 18.54 -2.13
CA PHE A 498 -30.16 17.34 -2.84
C PHE A 498 -31.30 16.70 -3.62
N LEU A 499 -32.47 16.51 -3.00
CA LEU A 499 -33.63 15.94 -3.69
C LEU A 499 -34.15 16.83 -4.82
N GLU A 500 -34.00 18.14 -4.70
CA GLU A 500 -34.39 19.09 -5.76
C GLU A 500 -33.46 19.03 -6.98
N HIS A 501 -32.15 18.89 -6.77
CA HIS A 501 -31.15 19.02 -7.84
C HIS A 501 -30.65 17.68 -8.39
N TYR A 502 -30.58 16.63 -7.58
CA TYR A 502 -30.01 15.34 -7.96
C TYR A 502 -31.05 14.31 -8.39
N TRP A 503 -32.33 14.50 -8.06
CA TRP A 503 -33.35 13.53 -8.42
C TRP A 503 -33.62 13.53 -9.93
N TRP A 504 -33.36 12.39 -10.56
CA TRP A 504 -33.59 12.18 -11.99
C TRP A 504 -34.91 11.44 -12.19
N GLU A 505 -36.00 12.21 -12.34
CA GLU A 505 -37.36 11.67 -12.43
C GLU A 505 -37.53 10.65 -13.56
N ALA A 506 -36.92 10.86 -14.73
CA ALA A 506 -37.07 9.93 -15.86
C ALA A 506 -36.46 8.54 -15.58
N GLU A 507 -35.36 8.49 -14.83
CA GLU A 507 -34.66 7.24 -14.49
C GLU A 507 -35.06 6.68 -13.12
N GLN A 508 -35.90 7.41 -12.37
CA GLN A 508 -36.24 7.09 -10.97
C GLN A 508 -34.97 6.83 -10.14
N SER A 509 -33.94 7.65 -10.37
CA SER A 509 -32.62 7.50 -9.77
C SER A 509 -31.97 8.87 -9.54
N LEU A 510 -30.65 8.88 -9.34
CA LEU A 510 -29.88 10.08 -9.09
C LEU A 510 -28.96 10.41 -10.27
N TYR A 511 -28.79 11.70 -10.54
CA TYR A 511 -27.65 12.17 -11.31
C TYR A 511 -26.35 11.82 -10.56
N MET A 512 -25.32 11.39 -11.30
CA MET A 512 -24.04 10.99 -10.69
C MET A 512 -23.33 12.16 -10.02
N ALA A 513 -23.41 13.34 -10.64
CA ALA A 513 -22.80 14.56 -10.17
C ALA A 513 -23.50 15.78 -10.77
N LEU A 514 -23.19 16.96 -10.24
CA LEU A 514 -23.37 18.24 -10.91
C LEU A 514 -21.99 18.78 -11.28
N ALA A 515 -21.79 19.11 -12.56
CA ALA A 515 -20.56 19.69 -13.10
C ALA A 515 -20.59 21.22 -13.06
N GLU A 516 -19.63 21.86 -13.71
CA GLU A 516 -19.60 23.32 -13.86
C GLU A 516 -20.96 23.87 -14.36
N ASN A 517 -21.38 25.01 -13.80
CA ASN A 517 -22.71 25.61 -14.01
C ASN A 517 -23.87 24.72 -13.54
N LYS A 518 -23.62 23.76 -12.65
CA LYS A 518 -24.58 22.79 -12.10
C LYS A 518 -25.23 21.93 -13.20
N GLU A 519 -24.51 21.68 -14.30
CA GLU A 519 -24.95 20.76 -15.34
C GLU A 519 -25.00 19.32 -14.79
N PRO A 520 -26.13 18.61 -14.86
CA PRO A 520 -26.21 17.26 -14.32
C PRO A 520 -25.45 16.25 -15.19
N CYS A 521 -24.63 15.42 -14.54
CA CYS A 521 -24.04 14.23 -15.15
C CYS A 521 -25.10 13.11 -15.16
N ALA A 522 -25.85 13.03 -16.27
CA ALA A 522 -26.94 12.08 -16.51
C ALA A 522 -26.46 10.65 -16.77
N VAL A 523 -25.74 10.08 -15.81
CA VAL A 523 -25.18 8.72 -15.86
C VAL A 523 -25.68 7.94 -14.65
N VAL A 524 -26.29 6.78 -14.89
CA VAL A 524 -26.63 5.87 -13.80
C VAL A 524 -25.37 5.15 -13.34
N SER A 525 -25.11 5.15 -12.04
CA SER A 525 -23.90 4.58 -11.46
C SER A 525 -24.13 4.00 -10.07
N SER A 526 -23.16 3.22 -9.60
CA SER A 526 -23.15 2.67 -8.24
C SER A 526 -23.09 3.71 -7.11
N ASN A 527 -22.82 4.99 -7.42
CA ASN A 527 -22.74 6.07 -6.44
C ASN A 527 -24.08 6.26 -5.68
N ALA A 528 -25.22 5.92 -6.31
CA ALA A 528 -26.52 5.95 -5.64
C ALA A 528 -26.58 4.99 -4.43
N GLY A 529 -25.80 3.90 -4.44
CA GLY A 529 -25.67 2.99 -3.29
C GLY A 529 -25.09 3.66 -2.05
N GLN A 530 -24.17 4.60 -2.23
CA GLN A 530 -23.61 5.40 -1.12
C GLN A 530 -24.63 6.39 -0.56
N CYS A 531 -25.51 6.93 -1.42
CA CYS A 531 -26.62 7.77 -0.99
C CYS A 531 -27.63 6.96 -0.14
N LEU A 532 -27.89 5.70 -0.52
CA LEU A 532 -28.69 4.77 0.30
C LEU A 532 -28.02 4.52 1.66
N TRP A 533 -26.72 4.19 1.68
CA TRP A 533 -25.96 3.93 2.90
C TRP A 533 -25.94 5.12 3.86
N SER A 534 -25.77 6.34 3.34
CA SER A 534 -25.74 7.56 4.16
C SER A 534 -27.09 7.97 4.77
N GLY A 535 -28.19 7.41 4.27
CA GLY A 535 -29.55 7.77 4.70
C GLY A 535 -30.03 9.14 4.22
N ILE A 536 -29.37 9.77 3.23
CA ILE A 536 -29.84 11.04 2.64
C ILE A 536 -31.16 10.88 1.87
N LEU A 537 -31.46 9.69 1.35
CA LEU A 537 -32.71 9.43 0.63
C LEU A 537 -33.86 9.10 1.61
N PRO A 538 -35.01 9.78 1.51
CA PRO A 538 -36.24 9.34 2.17
C PRO A 538 -36.68 7.94 1.69
N ASP A 539 -37.40 7.21 2.52
CA ASP A 539 -37.81 5.81 2.28
C ASP A 539 -38.47 5.56 0.92
N ASP A 540 -39.30 6.47 0.43
CA ASP A 540 -39.99 6.34 -0.87
C ASP A 540 -39.01 6.45 -2.04
N LYS A 541 -38.09 7.42 -2.00
CA LYS A 541 -37.02 7.58 -3.00
C LYS A 541 -36.00 6.45 -2.92
N ALA A 542 -35.65 6.01 -1.72
CA ALA A 542 -34.75 4.88 -1.51
C ALA A 542 -35.33 3.59 -2.14
N ARG A 543 -36.62 3.30 -1.95
CA ARG A 543 -37.29 2.17 -2.60
C ARG A 543 -37.26 2.26 -4.13
N GLN A 544 -37.51 3.44 -4.70
CA GLN A 544 -37.43 3.63 -6.15
C GLN A 544 -36.02 3.32 -6.70
N VAL A 545 -34.97 3.77 -6.01
CA VAL A 545 -33.58 3.47 -6.40
C VAL A 545 -33.28 1.97 -6.29
N ILE A 546 -33.74 1.30 -5.23
CA ILE A 546 -33.52 -0.14 -5.00
C ILE A 546 -34.29 -1.01 -6.00
N GLU A 547 -35.55 -0.66 -6.25
CA GLU A 547 -36.46 -1.41 -7.13
C GLU A 547 -36.18 -1.13 -8.61
N ARG A 548 -35.35 -0.13 -8.93
CA ARG A 548 -34.94 0.16 -10.30
C ARG A 548 -34.42 -1.14 -10.93
N PRO A 549 -35.14 -1.70 -11.91
CA PRO A 549 -34.67 -2.89 -12.61
C PRO A 549 -33.32 -2.55 -13.23
N ASP A 550 -32.34 -3.45 -13.13
CA ASP A 550 -31.10 -3.33 -13.91
C ASP A 550 -31.50 -3.25 -15.40
N ALA A 551 -31.65 -2.03 -15.91
CA ALA A 551 -31.94 -1.77 -17.29
C ALA A 551 -30.67 -2.12 -18.08
N GLN A 552 -30.55 -3.40 -18.43
CA GLN A 552 -29.56 -3.97 -19.34
C GLN A 552 -28.10 -3.60 -19.04
N GLY A 553 -27.45 -4.44 -18.22
CA GLY A 553 -26.02 -4.72 -18.35
C GLY A 553 -25.07 -3.59 -17.95
N TYR A 554 -24.52 -3.69 -16.75
CA TYR A 554 -23.16 -3.22 -16.50
C TYR A 554 -22.23 -4.01 -17.43
N VAL A 555 -21.70 -3.37 -18.47
CA VAL A 555 -20.56 -3.87 -19.27
C VAL A 555 -19.31 -3.17 -18.80
#